data_AF-A0A3B0TYV6-F1
#
_entry.id   AF-A0A3B0TYV6-F1
#
_cell.length_a   1.000
_cell.length_b   1.000
_cell.length_c   1.000
_cell.angle_alpha   90.00
_cell.angle_beta   90.00
_cell.angle_gamma   90.00
#
_symmetry.space_group_name_H-M   'P 1'
#
loop_
_entity.id
_entity.type
_entity.pdbx_description
1 polymer ?
#
loop_
_entity_poly.entity_id
_entity_poly.type
_entity_poly.pdbx_seq_one_letter_code
_entity_poly.pdbx_strand_id
1 'polypeptide(L)'
;TMINTALTWEEGEAREALYFTIANHMKKCYLNWNKDTVDDQVIFKHLVELSKGKIDLTDKNETLSEVKDLLRKRKSTNKQSNKQSNKHSNKQWSKKK
;
A
#
# COMPACT_ATOMS: atom_id res chain seq x y z
N THR A 1 -12.99 -13.73 1.29
CA THR A 1 -11.64 -13.15 1.22
C THR A 1 -11.32 -12.78 -0.23
N MET A 2 -10.38 -11.87 -0.50
CA MET A 2 -10.02 -11.48 -1.89
C MET A 2 -9.68 -12.70 -2.77
N ILE A 3 -9.13 -13.75 -2.16
CA ILE A 3 -8.93 -15.07 -2.77
C ILE A 3 -10.24 -15.67 -3.31
N ASN A 4 -11.30 -15.74 -2.49
CA ASN A 4 -12.59 -16.28 -2.94
C ASN A 4 -13.19 -15.46 -4.09
N THR A 5 -13.06 -14.13 -4.04
CA THR A 5 -13.54 -13.26 -5.13
C THR A 5 -12.75 -13.50 -6.42
N ALA A 6 -11.43 -13.62 -6.33
CA ALA A 6 -10.60 -13.92 -7.48
C ALA A 6 -10.91 -15.30 -8.10
N LEU A 7 -11.39 -16.25 -7.31
CA LEU A 7 -11.87 -17.55 -7.80
C LEU A 7 -13.23 -17.51 -8.49
N THR A 8 -14.02 -16.45 -8.30
CA THR A 8 -15.36 -16.29 -8.93
C THR A 8 -15.32 -15.59 -10.28
N TRP A 9 -14.22 -14.91 -10.61
CA TRP A 9 -14.06 -14.25 -11.91
C TRP A 9 -13.81 -15.26 -13.00
N GLU A 10 -13.87 -14.91 -14.29
CA GLU A 10 -13.49 -15.79 -15.41
C GLU A 10 -11.96 -15.82 -15.61
N GLU A 11 -11.47 -16.87 -16.27
CA GLU A 11 -10.04 -17.00 -16.57
C GLU A 11 -9.66 -15.97 -17.62
N GLY A 12 -8.69 -15.12 -17.28
CA GLY A 12 -8.24 -14.04 -18.13
C GLY A 12 -7.35 -13.05 -17.38
N GLU A 13 -6.77 -12.11 -18.12
CA GLU A 13 -5.78 -11.15 -17.61
C GLU A 13 -6.26 -10.40 -16.35
N ALA A 14 -7.54 -10.06 -16.28
CA ALA A 14 -8.13 -9.35 -15.14
C ALA A 14 -8.04 -10.16 -13.84
N ARG A 15 -8.23 -11.48 -13.91
CA ARG A 15 -8.11 -12.38 -12.76
C ARG A 15 -6.65 -12.53 -12.32
N GLU A 16 -5.74 -12.61 -13.28
CA GLU A 16 -4.31 -12.72 -13.02
C GLU A 16 -3.76 -11.47 -12.33
N ALA A 17 -4.13 -10.28 -12.82
CA ALA A 17 -3.77 -9.01 -12.19
C ALA A 17 -4.26 -8.94 -10.72
N LEU A 18 -5.44 -9.50 -10.44
CA LEU A 18 -5.97 -9.58 -9.08
C LEU A 18 -5.14 -10.54 -8.22
N TYR A 19 -4.68 -11.68 -8.75
CA TYR A 19 -3.79 -12.59 -8.03
C TYR A 19 -2.47 -11.92 -7.64
N PHE A 20 -1.84 -11.19 -8.57
CA PHE A 20 -0.65 -10.40 -8.27
C PHE A 20 -0.91 -9.31 -7.23
N THR A 21 -2.07 -8.67 -7.28
CA THR A 21 -2.48 -7.67 -6.27
C THR A 21 -2.59 -8.29 -4.88
N ILE A 22 -3.15 -9.50 -4.78
CA ILE A 22 -3.25 -10.24 -3.51
C ILE A 22 -1.86 -10.64 -3.01
N ALA A 23 -1.00 -11.17 -3.88
CA ALA A 23 0.37 -11.55 -3.52
C ALA A 23 1.20 -10.32 -3.04
N ASN A 24 1.09 -9.19 -3.74
CA ASN A 24 1.69 -7.92 -3.31
C ASN A 24 1.17 -7.47 -1.94
N HIS A 25 -0.12 -7.66 -1.67
CA HIS A 25 -0.69 -7.36 -0.35
C HIS A 25 -0.12 -8.26 0.74
N MET A 26 0.03 -9.56 0.48
CA MET A 26 0.66 -10.51 1.41
C MET A 26 2.10 -10.12 1.72
N LYS A 27 2.90 -9.78 0.69
CA LYS A 27 4.28 -9.29 0.86
C LYS A 27 4.34 -8.06 1.76
N LYS A 28 3.41 -7.11 1.55
CA LYS A 28 3.29 -5.92 2.41
C LYS A 28 2.91 -6.24 3.86
N CYS A 29 1.96 -7.17 4.06
CA CYS A 29 1.57 -7.61 5.40
C CYS A 29 2.75 -8.27 6.13
N TYR A 30 3.53 -9.11 5.44
CA TYR A 30 4.75 -9.72 6.00
C TYR A 30 5.76 -8.68 6.47
N LEU A 31 6.07 -7.69 5.63
CA LEU A 31 7.01 -6.62 5.98
C LEU A 31 6.52 -5.77 7.15
N ASN A 32 5.21 -5.55 7.26
CA ASN A 32 4.62 -4.76 8.34
C ASN A 32 4.60 -5.52 9.67
N TRP A 33 4.37 -6.84 9.63
CA TRP A 33 4.29 -7.68 10.84
C TRP A 33 5.66 -8.15 11.34
N ASN A 34 6.58 -8.51 10.44
CA ASN A 34 7.81 -9.21 10.83
C ASN A 34 9.12 -8.46 10.52
N LYS A 35 9.08 -7.36 9.75
CA LYS A 35 10.26 -6.61 9.26
C LYS A 35 11.34 -7.39 8.50
N ASP A 36 11.25 -8.72 8.43
CA ASP A 36 12.13 -9.54 7.62
C ASP A 36 11.77 -9.48 6.13
N THR A 37 12.80 -9.58 5.30
CA THR A 37 12.65 -9.76 3.86
C THR A 37 12.07 -11.15 3.61
N VAL A 38 10.96 -11.21 2.89
CA VAL A 38 10.35 -12.45 2.42
C VAL A 38 10.59 -12.58 0.92
N ASP A 39 10.99 -13.77 0.50
CA ASP A 39 11.16 -14.10 -0.91
C ASP A 39 9.80 -14.25 -1.60
N ASP A 40 9.73 -13.88 -2.86
CA ASP A 40 8.49 -13.92 -3.67
C ASP A 40 7.99 -15.36 -3.79
N GLN A 41 8.90 -16.33 -3.89
CA GLN A 41 8.56 -17.76 -3.92
C GLN A 41 7.80 -18.23 -2.68
N VAL A 42 8.15 -17.71 -1.50
CA VAL A 42 7.47 -18.05 -0.25
C VAL A 42 6.06 -17.46 -0.23
N ILE A 43 5.90 -16.22 -0.71
CA ILE A 43 4.59 -15.58 -0.85
C ILE A 43 3.68 -16.38 -1.79
N PHE A 44 4.21 -16.80 -2.95
CA PHE A 44 3.45 -17.61 -3.90
C PHE A 44 3.06 -18.96 -3.32
N LYS A 45 3.99 -19.65 -2.65
CA LYS A 45 3.69 -20.92 -1.97
C LYS A 45 2.58 -20.77 -0.92
N HIS A 46 2.64 -19.72 -0.10
CA HIS A 46 1.61 -19.45 0.90
C HIS A 46 0.26 -19.09 0.25
N LEU A 47 0.27 -18.40 -0.88
CA LEU A 47 -0.95 -18.09 -1.64
C LEU A 47 -1.60 -19.37 -2.20
N VAL A 48 -0.79 -20.28 -2.75
CA VAL A 48 -1.24 -21.60 -3.23
C VAL A 48 -1.87 -22.38 -2.07
N GLU A 49 -1.19 -22.44 -0.93
CA GLU A 49 -1.67 -23.17 0.25
C GLU A 49 -2.98 -22.59 0.80
N LEU A 50 -3.08 -21.26 0.94
CA LEU A 50 -4.29 -20.58 1.38
C LEU A 50 -5.45 -20.67 0.38
N SER A 51 -5.14 -20.74 -0.92
CA SER A 51 -6.12 -20.91 -1.98
C SER A 51 -6.50 -22.36 -2.24
N LYS A 52 -5.92 -23.32 -1.49
CA LYS A 52 -6.09 -24.78 -1.67
C LYS A 52 -5.68 -25.25 -3.07
N GLY A 53 -4.58 -24.71 -3.60
CA GLY A 53 -4.04 -25.08 -4.92
C GLY A 53 -4.77 -24.45 -6.11
N LYS A 54 -5.73 -23.54 -5.88
CA LYS A 54 -6.53 -22.94 -6.96
C LYS A 54 -5.88 -21.73 -7.61
N ILE A 55 -4.94 -21.09 -6.93
CA ILE A 55 -4.21 -19.93 -7.44
C ILE A 55 -2.73 -20.31 -7.44
N ASP A 56 -2.19 -20.54 -8.63
CA ASP A 56 -0.77 -20.81 -8.82
C ASP A 56 -0.13 -19.68 -9.63
N LEU A 57 0.84 -19.00 -9.00
CA LEU A 57 1.65 -17.94 -9.61
C LEU A 57 3.13 -18.35 -9.68
N THR A 58 3.47 -19.57 -9.25
CA THR A 58 4.87 -20.03 -9.12
C THR A 58 5.55 -20.20 -10.47
N ASP A 59 4.77 -20.55 -11.50
CA ASP A 59 5.25 -20.69 -12.88
C ASP A 59 5.38 -19.34 -13.63
N LYS A 60 4.91 -18.24 -13.03
CA LYS A 60 4.99 -16.93 -13.68
C LYS A 60 6.36 -16.30 -13.41
N ASN A 61 7.06 -15.93 -14.49
CA ASN A 61 8.31 -15.16 -14.44
C ASN A 61 8.11 -13.69 -14.03
N GLU A 62 7.03 -13.38 -13.30
CA GLU A 62 6.76 -12.04 -12.81
C GLU A 62 7.16 -11.91 -11.34
N THR A 63 7.96 -10.87 -11.06
CA THR A 63 8.39 -10.53 -9.71
C THR A 63 7.37 -9.64 -9.02
N LEU A 64 7.19 -9.82 -7.71
CA LEU A 64 6.34 -8.93 -6.93
C LEU A 64 6.98 -7.56 -6.80
N SER A 65 6.15 -6.53 -6.56
CA SER A 65 6.64 -5.16 -6.41
C SER A 65 7.72 -5.06 -5.33
N GLU A 66 8.72 -4.22 -5.60
CA GLU A 66 9.83 -4.01 -4.67
C GLU A 66 9.34 -3.47 -3.32
N VAL A 67 9.99 -3.95 -2.26
CA VAL A 67 9.76 -3.57 -0.86
C VAL A 67 9.82 -2.05 -0.68
N LYS A 68 10.71 -1.36 -1.41
CA LYS A 68 10.86 0.11 -1.37
C LYS A 68 9.62 0.86 -1.87
N ASP A 69 8.96 0.37 -2.91
CA ASP A 69 7.72 0.97 -3.39
C ASP A 69 6.54 0.65 -2.47
N LEU A 70 6.52 -0.54 -1.87
CA LEU A 70 5.47 -0.96 -0.92
C LEU A 70 5.52 -0.20 0.42
N LEU A 71 6.73 0.10 0.91
CA LEU A 71 6.99 0.77 2.19
C LEU A 71 7.16 2.29 2.05
N ARG A 72 6.94 2.86 0.87
CA ARG A 72 7.08 4.29 0.62
C ARG A 72 6.10 5.06 1.49
N LYS A 73 6.55 5.39 2.71
CA LYS A 73 5.83 6.17 3.70
C LYS A 73 5.45 7.46 3.00
N ARG A 74 4.14 7.72 2.83
CA ARG A 74 3.68 9.03 2.37
C ARG A 74 4.40 10.05 3.24
N LYS A 75 5.30 10.86 2.66
CA LYS A 75 5.86 12.00 3.39
C LYS A 75 4.63 12.73 3.90
N SER A 76 4.47 12.77 5.23
CA SER A 76 3.47 13.63 5.83
C SER A 76 3.78 15.01 5.28
N THR A 77 2.99 15.46 4.31
CA THR A 77 2.90 16.86 4.01
C THR A 77 2.34 17.43 5.30
N ASN A 78 3.25 17.85 6.19
CA ASN A 78 2.98 18.87 7.17
C ASN A 78 2.37 20.00 6.35
N LYS A 79 1.03 20.00 6.25
CA LYS A 79 0.26 21.21 6.02
C LYS A 79 0.54 22.03 7.27
N GLN A 80 1.68 22.70 7.24
CA GLN A 80 1.95 23.87 8.02
C GLN A 80 0.81 24.80 7.63
N SER A 81 -0.24 24.79 8.45
CA SER A 81 -1.30 25.76 8.39
C SER A 81 -0.61 27.11 8.52
N ASN A 82 -0.35 27.75 7.39
CA ASN A 82 0.06 29.13 7.36
C ASN A 82 -1.07 29.86 8.08
N LYS A 83 -0.84 30.21 9.35
CA LYS A 83 -1.65 31.14 10.10
C LYS A 83 -1.62 32.41 9.26
N GLN A 84 -2.66 32.56 8.46
CA GLN A 84 -2.98 33.77 7.75
C GLN A 84 -3.18 34.82 8.84
N SER A 85 -2.13 35.60 9.05
CA SER A 85 -2.12 36.80 9.88
C SER A 85 -3.18 37.74 9.31
N ASN A 86 -4.42 37.60 9.77
CA ASN A 86 -5.41 38.65 9.71
C ASN A 86 -4.86 39.81 10.55
N LYS A 87 -4.10 40.70 9.90
CA LYS A 87 -3.87 42.07 10.37
C LYS A 87 -5.22 42.78 10.32
N HIS A 88 -6.05 42.52 11.32
CA HIS A 88 -7.21 43.33 11.60
C HIS A 88 -6.69 44.68 12.11
N SER A 89 -6.93 45.70 11.28
CA SER A 89 -7.05 47.09 11.69
C SER A 89 -7.63 47.20 13.09
N ASN A 90 -6.84 47.70 14.05
CA ASN A 90 -7.41 48.47 15.13
C ASN A 90 -6.58 49.73 15.37
N LYS A 91 -7.08 50.80 14.73
CA LYS A 91 -7.11 52.17 15.22
C LYS A 91 -7.22 52.17 16.76
N GLN A 92 -6.34 52.88 17.47
CA GLN A 92 -6.67 53.94 18.43
C GLN A 92 -5.57 54.14 19.50
N TRP A 93 -5.29 55.42 19.77
CA TRP A 93 -4.89 56.03 21.04
C TRP A 93 -3.39 56.27 21.39
N SER A 94 -2.91 57.44 20.96
CA SER A 94 -2.39 58.55 21.79
C SER A 94 -1.01 58.54 22.46
N LYS A 95 -0.34 59.68 22.22
CA LYS A 95 0.43 60.56 23.12
C LYS A 95 1.87 60.21 23.52
N LYS A 96 2.73 61.19 23.18
CA LYS A 96 4.00 61.69 23.78
C LYS A 96 5.09 61.68 22.71
N LYS A 97 5.88 62.73 22.50
CA LYS A 97 6.20 63.93 23.28
C LYS A 97 6.69 64.98 22.29
#